data_AF-A0A1V3WQ75-F1
#
_entry.id   AF-A0A1V3WQ75-F1
#
_cell.length_a   1.000
_cell.length_b   1.000
_cell.length_c   1.000
_cell.angle_alpha   90.00
_cell.angle_beta   90.00
_cell.angle_gamma   90.00
#
_symmetry.space_group_name_H-M   'P 1'
#
loop_
_entity.id
_entity.type
_entity.pdbx_description
1 polymer ?
#
loop_
_entity_poly.entity_id
_entity_poly.type
_entity_poly.pdbx_seq_one_letter_code
_entity_poly.pdbx_strand_id
1 'polypeptide(L)'
;MSEPTPPSTSGRRQLPDDLAAAVPLGGEMGRCFAEFDWAAHPLGPPADWSPEIRTAVAVALTSRFPIVLWLDPTELFLMYNDAYAHILGDKHPAALGLPAGRCGRRSGQRSGRCWPGSWRPAGPPGRTT
;
A
#
# COMPACT_ATOMS: atom_id res chain seq x y z
N MET A 1 45.35 0.84 21.77
CA MET A 1 44.68 -0.10 20.85
C MET A 1 43.36 0.54 20.49
N SER A 2 43.31 1.24 19.36
CA SER A 2 42.08 1.89 18.90
C SER A 2 41.16 0.82 18.31
N GLU A 3 40.00 0.61 18.92
CA GLU A 3 38.94 -0.18 18.29
C GLU A 3 38.49 0.49 16.99
N PRO A 4 38.22 -0.28 15.92
CA PRO A 4 37.63 0.27 14.72
C PRO A 4 36.16 0.57 14.96
N THR A 5 35.76 1.83 14.78
CA THR A 5 34.35 2.22 14.67
C THR A 5 33.69 1.38 13.56
N PRO A 6 32.58 0.65 13.82
CA PRO A 6 31.89 -0.06 12.77
C PRO A 6 31.31 0.96 11.78
N PRO A 7 31.32 0.66 10.46
CA PRO A 7 30.72 1.57 9.50
C PRO A 7 29.23 1.71 9.81
N SER A 8 28.76 2.95 9.95
CA SER A 8 27.33 3.27 9.94
C SER A 8 26.73 2.68 8.68
N THR A 9 26.07 1.53 8.82
CA THR A 9 25.37 0.88 7.73
C THR A 9 24.18 1.78 7.42
N SER A 10 24.36 2.62 6.40
CA SER A 10 23.28 3.38 5.76
C SER A 10 22.08 2.46 5.64
N GLY A 11 21.01 2.79 6.37
CA GLY A 11 19.86 1.94 6.67
C GLY A 11 19.38 1.20 5.44
N ARG A 12 19.73 -0.08 5.34
CA ARG A 12 19.37 -0.90 4.20
C ARG A 12 17.86 -1.07 4.27
N ARG A 13 17.21 -0.65 3.18
CA ARG A 13 15.79 -0.73 2.80
C ARG A 13 15.24 -2.16 2.89
N GLN A 14 15.30 -2.75 4.07
CA GLN A 14 15.01 -4.17 4.32
C GLN A 14 13.57 -4.28 4.79
N LEU A 15 12.80 -5.09 4.07
CA LEU A 15 11.48 -5.48 4.50
C LEU A 15 11.59 -6.40 5.72
N PRO A 16 10.63 -6.33 6.66
CA PRO A 16 10.46 -7.35 7.69
C PRO A 16 10.33 -8.76 7.09
N ASP A 17 10.81 -9.78 7.81
CA ASP A 17 10.90 -11.16 7.31
C ASP A 17 9.57 -11.71 6.76
N ASP A 18 8.45 -11.36 7.41
CA ASP A 18 7.10 -11.75 7.00
C ASP A 18 6.72 -11.17 5.63
N LEU A 19 7.03 -9.89 5.41
CA LEU A 19 6.79 -9.24 4.12
C LEU A 19 7.82 -9.66 3.06
N ALA A 20 9.07 -9.89 3.46
CA ALA A 20 10.11 -10.41 2.58
C ALA A 20 9.78 -11.81 2.05
N ALA A 21 9.13 -12.65 2.87
CA ALA A 21 8.63 -13.95 2.44
C ALA A 21 7.39 -13.85 1.53
N ALA A 22 6.52 -12.86 1.77
CA ALA A 22 5.30 -12.66 0.98
C ALA A 22 5.54 -12.07 -0.41
N VAL A 23 6.51 -11.15 -0.54
CA VAL A 23 6.81 -10.42 -1.79
C VAL A 23 7.03 -11.34 -3.00
N PRO A 24 7.87 -12.39 -2.94
CA PRO A 24 8.10 -13.29 -4.07
C PRO A 24 6.84 -14.05 -4.52
N LEU A 25 5.86 -14.19 -3.64
CA LEU A 25 4.59 -14.88 -3.91
C LEU A 25 3.54 -13.94 -4.53
N GLY A 26 3.78 -12.62 -4.51
CA GLY A 26 2.85 -11.59 -4.95
C GLY A 26 2.98 -11.13 -6.41
N GLY A 27 3.72 -11.86 -7.25
CA GLY A 27 3.80 -11.55 -8.69
C GLY A 27 4.41 -10.19 -9.03
N GLU A 28 3.82 -9.49 -10.00
CA GLU A 28 4.24 -8.13 -10.39
C GLU A 28 4.00 -7.16 -9.23
N MET A 29 2.85 -7.25 -8.58
CA MET A 29 2.52 -6.37 -7.47
C MET A 29 3.46 -6.54 -6.27
N GLY A 30 3.93 -7.76 -5.99
CA GLY A 30 4.95 -8.03 -4.97
C GLY A 30 6.27 -7.32 -5.27
N ARG A 31 6.71 -7.34 -6.54
CA ARG A 31 7.91 -6.59 -6.98
C ARG A 31 7.73 -5.09 -6.83
N CYS A 32 6.60 -4.55 -7.31
CA CYS A 32 6.29 -3.14 -7.15
C CYS A 32 6.24 -2.73 -5.67
N PHE A 33 5.68 -3.57 -4.78
CA PHE A 33 5.65 -3.33 -3.34
C PHE A 33 7.06 -3.23 -2.75
N ALA A 34 7.98 -4.12 -3.14
CA ALA A 34 9.36 -4.11 -2.65
C ALA A 34 10.20 -2.96 -3.23
N GLU A 35 9.89 -2.54 -4.47
CA GLU A 35 10.55 -1.42 -5.13
C GLU A 35 10.02 -0.06 -4.66
N PHE A 36 8.79 0.01 -4.14
CA PHE A 36 8.15 1.23 -3.65
C PHE A 36 8.92 1.85 -2.48
N ASP A 37 9.08 3.19 -2.51
CA ASP A 37 9.83 3.91 -1.49
C ASP A 37 8.98 4.25 -0.26
N TRP A 38 8.70 3.22 0.54
CA TRP A 38 7.93 3.33 1.78
C TRP A 38 8.58 4.27 2.81
N ALA A 39 9.91 4.38 2.82
CA ALA A 39 10.61 5.27 3.74
C ALA A 39 10.30 6.75 3.48
N ALA A 40 10.05 7.12 2.21
CA ALA A 40 9.63 8.47 1.82
C ALA A 40 8.10 8.65 1.87
N HIS A 41 7.35 7.58 2.10
CA HIS A 41 5.89 7.60 2.17
C HIS A 41 5.41 7.97 3.59
N PRO A 42 4.26 8.67 3.76
CA PRO A 42 3.74 9.01 5.09
C PRO A 42 3.47 7.83 6.03
N LEU A 43 3.28 6.62 5.49
CA LEU A 43 3.18 5.37 6.29
C LEU A 43 4.50 4.96 6.94
N GLY A 44 5.62 5.51 6.49
CA GLY A 44 6.95 5.10 6.90
C GLY A 44 7.37 3.72 6.38
N PRO A 45 8.60 3.29 6.71
CA PRO A 45 9.13 2.02 6.27
C PRO A 45 8.32 0.85 6.89
N PRO A 46 8.18 -0.31 6.20
CA PRO A 46 7.37 -1.41 6.70
C PRO A 46 7.86 -2.00 8.02
N ALA A 47 9.12 -1.76 8.41
CA ALA A 47 9.64 -2.13 9.72
C ALA A 47 8.94 -1.44 10.89
N ASP A 48 8.38 -0.24 10.66
CA ASP A 48 7.70 0.55 11.69
C ASP A 48 6.19 0.28 11.71
N TRP A 49 5.67 -0.53 10.79
CA TRP A 49 4.26 -0.85 10.72
C TRP A 49 3.84 -1.81 11.83
N SER A 50 2.60 -1.65 12.30
CA SER A 50 2.03 -2.59 13.27
C SER A 50 1.99 -4.02 12.69
N PRO A 51 2.10 -5.06 13.54
CA PRO A 51 2.03 -6.45 13.09
C PRO A 51 0.75 -6.78 12.30
N GLU A 52 -0.37 -6.14 12.64
CA GLU A 52 -1.67 -6.34 11.99
C GLU A 52 -1.65 -5.83 10.55
N ILE A 53 -1.07 -4.65 10.31
CA ILE A 53 -0.93 -4.08 8.96
C ILE A 53 -0.03 -5.00 8.11
N ARG A 54 1.12 -5.41 8.65
CA ARG A 54 2.04 -6.30 7.93
C ARG A 54 1.39 -7.65 7.59
N THR A 55 0.67 -8.23 8.54
CA THR A 55 -0.08 -9.47 8.34
C THR A 55 -1.13 -9.31 7.23
N ALA A 56 -1.92 -8.24 7.27
CA ALA A 56 -2.93 -7.99 6.23
C ALA A 56 -2.29 -7.84 4.84
N VAL A 57 -1.18 -7.10 4.74
CA VAL A 57 -0.43 -6.94 3.49
C VAL A 57 0.14 -8.28 3.00
N ALA A 58 0.73 -9.08 3.89
CA ALA A 58 1.24 -10.41 3.54
C ALA A 58 0.11 -11.33 3.02
N VAL A 59 -1.06 -11.32 3.66
CA VAL A 59 -2.24 -12.06 3.21
C VAL A 59 -2.71 -11.56 1.84
N ALA A 60 -2.76 -10.25 1.62
CA ALA A 60 -3.16 -9.68 0.33
C ALA A 60 -2.19 -10.11 -0.79
N LEU A 61 -0.88 -9.95 -0.58
CA LEU A 61 0.17 -10.31 -1.54
C LEU A 61 0.12 -11.80 -1.93
N THR A 62 -0.12 -12.68 -0.96
CA THR A 62 -0.11 -14.14 -1.19
C THR A 62 -1.43 -14.70 -1.72
N SER A 63 -2.50 -13.91 -1.70
CA SER A 63 -3.83 -14.35 -2.15
C SER A 63 -3.97 -14.26 -3.67
N ARG A 64 -4.66 -15.26 -4.24
CA ARG A 64 -5.10 -15.26 -5.65
C ARG A 64 -6.45 -14.60 -5.87
N PHE A 65 -7.19 -14.32 -4.80
CA PHE A 65 -8.44 -13.58 -4.88
C PHE A 65 -8.13 -12.07 -4.94
N PRO A 66 -8.86 -11.27 -5.73
CA PRO A 66 -8.66 -9.83 -5.76
C PRO A 66 -8.89 -9.21 -4.37
N ILE A 67 -7.86 -8.57 -3.81
CA ILE A 67 -7.90 -7.91 -2.50
C ILE A 67 -7.43 -6.47 -2.63
N VAL A 68 -8.14 -5.58 -1.94
CA VAL A 68 -7.77 -4.19 -1.72
C VAL A 68 -7.78 -3.90 -0.22
N LEU A 69 -6.77 -3.15 0.23
CA LEU A 69 -6.61 -2.69 1.60
C LEU A 69 -6.47 -1.17 1.60
N TRP A 70 -7.08 -0.56 2.62
CA TRP A 70 -6.90 0.85 2.93
C TRP A 70 -6.06 0.92 4.20
N LEU A 71 -4.79 1.27 4.01
CA LEU A 71 -3.83 1.40 5.09
C LEU A 71 -3.92 2.81 5.67
N ASP A 72 -3.55 2.96 6.95
CA ASP A 72 -3.72 4.21 7.72
C ASP A 72 -5.20 4.57 8.00
N PRO A 73 -5.57 4.89 9.25
CA PRO A 73 -6.94 5.23 9.60
C PRO A 73 -7.43 6.59 9.06
N THR A 74 -6.52 7.47 8.64
CA THR A 74 -6.84 8.86 8.25
C THR A 74 -6.81 9.04 6.73
N GLU A 75 -5.67 8.73 6.11
CA GLU A 75 -5.41 8.99 4.69
C GLU A 75 -5.88 7.87 3.78
N LEU A 76 -6.09 6.66 4.32
CA LEU A 76 -6.58 5.49 3.59
C LEU A 76 -5.73 5.27 2.33
N PHE A 77 -4.45 4.96 2.51
CA PHE A 77 -3.52 4.68 1.42
C PHE A 77 -3.82 3.33 0.78
N LEU A 78 -3.87 3.32 -0.56
CA LEU A 78 -4.26 2.15 -1.32
C LEU A 78 -3.14 1.10 -1.36
N MET A 79 -3.43 -0.11 -0.90
CA MET A 79 -2.66 -1.32 -1.19
C MET A 79 -3.59 -2.34 -1.85
N TYR A 80 -3.11 -3.05 -2.86
CA TYR A 80 -3.87 -4.09 -3.54
C TYR A 80 -2.92 -5.19 -4.00
N ASN A 81 -3.48 -6.34 -4.36
CA ASN A 81 -2.69 -7.47 -4.86
C ASN A 81 -2.72 -7.60 -6.38
N ASP A 82 -1.90 -8.53 -6.88
CA ASP A 82 -1.73 -8.81 -8.32
C ASP A 82 -3.07 -9.13 -9.01
N ALA A 83 -3.90 -9.96 -8.36
CA ALA A 83 -5.23 -10.29 -8.87
C ALA A 83 -6.15 -9.06 -9.00
N TYR A 84 -6.04 -8.08 -8.09
CA TYR A 84 -6.79 -6.84 -8.14
C TYR A 84 -6.20 -5.84 -9.15
N ALA A 85 -4.90 -5.93 -9.47
CA ALA A 85 -4.25 -5.07 -10.45
C ALA A 85 -4.94 -5.17 -11.83
N HIS A 86 -5.38 -6.37 -12.23
CA HIS A 86 -6.15 -6.58 -13.46
C HIS A 86 -7.50 -5.83 -13.50
N ILE A 87 -8.14 -5.68 -12.34
CA ILE A 87 -9.40 -4.91 -12.21
C ILE A 87 -9.10 -3.41 -12.26
N LEU A 88 -7.99 -3.01 -11.63
CA LEU A 88 -7.55 -1.63 -11.53
C LEU A 88 -7.08 -1.06 -12.88
N GLY A 89 -6.57 -1.92 -13.78
CA GLY A 89 -6.20 -1.59 -15.15
C GLY A 89 -5.05 -0.58 -15.21
N ASP A 90 -5.17 0.41 -16.10
CA ASP A 90 -4.13 1.41 -16.40
C ASP A 90 -3.65 2.26 -15.21
N LYS A 91 -4.33 2.17 -14.06
CA LYS A 91 -3.88 2.83 -12.82
C LYS A 91 -2.78 2.04 -12.11
N HIS A 92 -2.63 0.75 -12.39
CA HIS A 92 -1.49 -0.03 -11.91
C HIS A 92 -0.23 0.33 -12.72
N PRO A 93 0.96 0.48 -12.09
CA PRO A 93 1.22 0.36 -10.65
C PRO A 93 1.05 1.67 -9.87
N ALA A 94 0.88 2.81 -10.56
CA ALA A 94 0.90 4.17 -9.99
C ALA A 94 -0.13 4.44 -8.87
N ALA A 95 -1.15 3.59 -8.73
CA ALA A 95 -2.14 3.68 -7.68
C ALA A 95 -1.65 3.21 -6.30
N LEU A 96 -0.57 2.43 -6.23
CA LEU A 96 -0.01 1.94 -4.96
C LEU A 96 0.39 3.11 -4.06
N GLY A 97 -0.06 3.09 -2.81
CA GLY A 97 0.22 4.13 -1.82
C GLY A 97 -0.54 5.43 -2.03
N LEU A 98 -1.42 5.56 -3.04
CA LEU A 98 -2.20 6.79 -3.18
C LEU A 98 -3.26 6.89 -2.07
N PRO A 99 -3.46 8.08 -1.46
CA PRO A 99 -4.56 8.29 -0.54
C PRO A 99 -5.90 8.17 -1.27
N ALA A 100 -6.94 7.70 -0.57
CA ALA A 100 -8.26 7.44 -1.15
C ALA A 100 -8.82 8.64 -1.94
N GLY A 101 -8.59 9.86 -1.45
CA GLY A 101 -9.02 11.10 -2.11
C GLY A 101 -8.35 11.41 -3.47
N ARG A 102 -7.23 10.74 -3.79
CA ARG A 102 -6.51 10.86 -5.08
C ARG A 102 -6.72 9.65 -5.99
N CYS A 103 -6.97 8.46 -5.45
CA CYS A 103 -7.23 7.25 -6.23
C CYS A 103 -8.45 7.38 -7.19
N GLY A 104 -9.45 8.18 -6.79
CA GLY A 104 -10.69 8.41 -7.55
C GLY A 104 -10.63 9.50 -8.63
N ARG A 105 -9.57 10.30 -8.74
CA ARG A 105 -9.50 11.42 -9.70
C ARG A 105 -8.74 11.00 -10.96
N ARG A 106 -9.44 10.84 -12.08
CA ARG A 106 -8.81 10.70 -13.40
C ARG A 106 -8.28 12.04 -13.88
N SER A 107 -7.01 12.08 -14.29
CA SER A 107 -6.60 12.84 -15.47
C SER A 107 -7.33 12.25 -16.68
N GLY A 108 -8.05 13.11 -17.41
CA GLY A 108 -9.13 12.81 -18.35
C GLY A 108 -9.08 11.52 -19.17
N GLN A 109 -10.19 10.78 -19.18
CA GLN A 109 -10.78 10.26 -20.42
C GLN A 109 -12.22 9.80 -20.19
N ARG A 110 -12.94 9.67 -21.30
CA ARG A 110 -14.39 9.61 -21.43
C ARG A 110 -14.76 8.22 -21.93
N SER A 111 -15.01 7.29 -21.02
CA SER A 111 -15.59 5.98 -21.36
C SER A 111 -16.23 5.32 -20.13
N GLY A 112 -17.51 5.64 -19.92
CA GLY A 112 -18.59 4.65 -19.79
C GLY A 112 -18.58 3.60 -18.68
N ARG A 113 -17.69 3.61 -17.69
CA ARG A 113 -17.84 2.80 -16.47
C ARG A 113 -17.61 3.67 -15.24
N CYS A 114 -18.73 4.17 -14.70
CA CYS A 114 -18.76 4.73 -13.35
C CYS A 114 -18.31 3.63 -12.38
N TRP A 115 -17.26 3.90 -11.61
CA TRP A 115 -17.01 3.16 -10.38
C TRP A 115 -18.25 3.31 -9.48
N PRO A 116 -18.87 2.22 -8.97
CA PRO A 116 -19.93 2.35 -8.00
C PRO A 116 -19.32 2.84 -6.69
N GLY A 117 -19.72 4.03 -6.25
CA GLY A 117 -19.41 4.53 -4.90
C GLY A 117 -18.30 5.58 -4.85
N SER A 118 -18.70 6.84 -4.94
CA SER A 118 -17.96 7.97 -4.40
C SER A 118 -17.67 7.74 -2.92
N TRP A 119 -16.43 7.40 -2.57
CA TRP A 119 -15.99 7.36 -1.18
C TRP A 119 -15.96 8.78 -0.61
N ARG A 120 -16.91 9.08 0.29
CA ARG A 120 -16.80 10.18 1.25
C ARG A 120 -16.42 9.56 2.60
N PRO A 121 -15.41 10.07 3.33
CA PRO A 121 -15.21 9.66 4.70
C PRO A 121 -16.45 10.04 5.52
N ALA A 122 -17.02 9.07 6.25
CA ALA A 122 -18.16 9.31 7.11
C ALA A 122 -17.74 10.25 8.24
N GLY A 123 -18.25 11.49 8.22
CA GLY A 123 -18.16 12.39 9.37
C GLY A 123 -18.95 11.81 10.56
N PRO A 124 -18.62 12.20 11.81
CA PRO A 124 -19.32 11.69 12.97
C PRO A 124 -20.80 12.09 12.93
N PRO A 125 -21.73 11.24 13.42
CA PRO A 125 -23.15 11.53 13.39
C PRO A 125 -23.45 12.77 14.24
N GLY A 126 -23.90 13.84 13.59
CA GLY A 126 -24.40 15.04 14.24
C GLY A 126 -25.62 14.68 15.10
N ARG A 127 -25.58 15.07 16.38
CA ARG A 127 -26.74 15.00 17.27
C ARG A 127 -27.73 16.08 16.86
N THR A 128 -28.93 15.67 16.46
CA THR A 128 -30.08 16.57 16.33
C THR A 128 -30.76 16.66 17.69
N THR A 129 -30.76 17.84 18.29
CA THR A 129 -31.75 18.29 19.27
C THR A 129 -33.00 18.78 18.57
#